data_AF-A0A7C2TKE3-F1
#
_entry.id   AF-A0A7C2TKE3-F1
#
_cell.length_a   1.000
_cell.length_b   1.000
_cell.length_c   1.000
_cell.angle_alpha   90.00
_cell.angle_beta   90.00
_cell.angle_gamma   90.00
#
_symmetry.space_group_name_H-M   'P 1'
#
loop_
_entity.id
_entity.type
_entity.pdbx_description
1 polymer ?
#
loop_
_entity_poly.entity_id
_entity_poly.type
_entity_poly.pdbx_seq_one_letter_code
_entity_poly.pdbx_strand_id
1 'polypeptide(L)'
;MTQEFNIEKIFDDLQKIMPFKDETREGDIVLIIADQLFYAVVTEITRDDSRRDEWWHVSFQLLTIPPRQVIWTLREPQFSGQEIFTMGGEKRFIKAISWR
;
A
#
# COMPACT_ATOMS: atom_id res chain seq x y z
N MET A 1 -26.48 6.98 4.27
CA MET A 1 -25.56 7.63 3.33
C MET A 1 -24.16 7.25 3.76
N THR A 2 -23.59 6.21 3.17
CA THR A 2 -22.19 5.83 3.42
C THR A 2 -21.36 6.99 2.88
N GLN A 3 -20.55 7.63 3.73
CA GLN A 3 -19.61 8.63 3.23
C GLN A 3 -18.70 7.94 2.22
N GLU A 4 -18.64 8.50 1.01
CA GLU A 4 -17.77 8.00 -0.05
C GLU A 4 -16.32 8.13 0.43
N PHE A 5 -15.58 7.01 0.44
CA PHE A 5 -14.22 6.96 0.95
C PHE A 5 -13.27 7.62 -0.06
N ASN A 6 -13.10 8.93 0.05
CA ASN A 6 -12.27 9.73 -0.84
C ASN A 6 -10.79 9.59 -0.44
N ILE A 7 -10.08 8.69 -1.12
CA ILE A 7 -8.69 8.35 -0.84
C ILE A 7 -7.78 9.58 -0.98
N GLU A 8 -8.01 10.41 -1.98
CA GLU A 8 -7.22 11.60 -2.28
C GLU A 8 -7.27 12.58 -1.10
N LYS A 9 -8.47 12.88 -0.60
CA LYS A 9 -8.66 13.77 0.55
C LYS A 9 -8.02 13.19 1.82
N ILE A 10 -8.19 11.88 2.05
CA ILE A 10 -7.60 11.22 3.23
C ILE A 10 -6.07 11.33 3.17
N PHE A 11 -5.47 11.04 2.02
CA PHE A 11 -4.04 11.15 1.85
C PHE A 11 -3.56 12.59 2.03
N ASP A 12 -4.28 13.58 1.49
CA ASP A 12 -3.98 15.00 1.63
C ASP A 12 -3.98 15.48 3.08
N ASP A 13 -4.86 14.94 3.91
CA ASP A 13 -4.90 15.28 5.33
C ASP A 13 -3.81 14.55 6.12
N LEU A 14 -3.50 13.30 5.77
CA LEU A 14 -2.47 12.52 6.45
C LEU A 14 -1.06 13.06 6.19
N GLN A 15 -0.76 13.49 4.96
CA GLN A 15 0.57 14.04 4.64
C GLN A 15 0.92 15.30 5.44
N LYS A 16 -0.07 15.98 6.04
CA LYS A 16 0.15 17.14 6.92
C LYS A 16 0.60 16.76 8.33
N ILE A 17 0.32 15.53 8.77
CA ILE A 17 0.52 15.11 10.17
C ILE A 17 1.53 13.98 10.32
N MET A 18 1.87 13.28 9.24
CA MET A 18 2.86 12.21 9.27
C MET A 18 3.75 12.23 8.03
N PRO A 19 5.06 11.97 8.19
CA PRO A 19 5.98 11.94 7.07
C PRO A 19 5.83 10.63 6.28
N PHE A 20 5.80 10.76 4.96
CA PHE A 20 5.86 9.66 4.01
C PHE A 20 7.19 9.69 3.25
N LYS A 21 7.54 8.58 2.61
CA LYS A 21 8.70 8.50 1.72
C LYS A 21 8.32 7.93 0.36
N ASP A 22 9.14 8.22 -0.64
CA ASP A 22 8.81 7.93 -2.03
C ASP A 22 9.06 6.50 -2.45
N GLU A 23 10.07 5.87 -1.88
CA GLU A 23 10.40 4.47 -2.16
C GLU A 23 9.84 3.55 -1.08
N THR A 24 9.47 2.35 -1.50
CA THR A 24 9.05 1.27 -0.60
C THR A 24 10.01 0.10 -0.74
N ARG A 25 10.53 -0.37 0.39
CA ARG A 25 11.53 -1.42 0.50
C ARG A 25 11.11 -2.44 1.55
N GLU A 26 11.73 -3.61 1.53
CA GLU A 26 11.55 -4.61 2.58
C GLU A 26 11.90 -4.03 3.96
N GLY A 27 11.10 -4.39 4.96
CA GLY A 27 11.16 -3.87 6.32
C GLY A 27 10.41 -2.56 6.55
N ASP A 28 9.93 -1.89 5.49
CA ASP A 28 9.15 -0.66 5.64
C ASP A 28 7.77 -0.91 6.20
N ILE A 29 7.30 0.06 6.99
CA ILE A 29 5.89 0.15 7.34
C ILE A 29 5.20 0.98 6.27
N VAL A 30 4.10 0.46 5.74
CA VAL A 30 3.24 1.14 4.79
C VAL A 30 1.87 1.41 5.41
N LEU A 31 1.30 2.56 5.08
CA LEU A 31 -0.13 2.80 5.24
C LEU A 31 -0.85 2.30 4.00
N ILE A 32 -1.90 1.52 4.19
CA ILE A 32 -2.80 1.09 3.14
C ILE A 32 -4.16 1.77 3.36
N ILE A 33 -4.61 2.53 2.38
CA ILE A 33 -5.92 3.19 2.33
C ILE A 33 -6.79 2.38 1.37
N ALA A 34 -7.82 1.71 1.89
CA ALA A 34 -8.78 0.92 1.13
C ALA A 34 -10.21 1.30 1.56
N ASP A 35 -11.09 0.32 1.80
CA ASP A 35 -12.34 0.51 2.55
C ASP A 35 -12.11 0.85 4.04
N GLN A 36 -10.91 0.54 4.53
CA GLN A 36 -10.39 0.86 5.85
C GLN A 36 -8.93 1.30 5.75
N LEU A 37 -8.43 1.98 6.79
CA LEU A 37 -7.01 2.28 6.95
C LEU A 37 -6.35 1.22 7.82
N PHE A 38 -5.24 0.67 7.36
CA PHE A 38 -4.43 -0.23 8.17
C PHE A 38 -2.95 -0.12 7.82
N TYR A 39 -2.11 -0.44 8.81
CA TYR A 39 -0.68 -0.57 8.59
C TYR A 39 -0.32 -1.99 8.17
N ALA A 40 0.75 -2.09 7.39
CA ALA A 40 1.41 -3.33 7.10
C ALA A 40 2.92 -3.16 7.10
N VAL A 41 3.66 -4.23 7.36
CA VAL A 41 5.10 -4.30 7.11
C VAL A 41 5.32 -4.97 5.76
N VAL A 42 6.15 -4.39 4.91
CA VAL A 42 6.62 -5.03 3.68
C VAL A 42 7.65 -6.06 4.07
N THR A 43 7.36 -7.32 3.82
CA THR A 43 8.21 -8.45 4.23
C THR A 43 9.09 -8.96 3.11
N GLU A 44 8.67 -8.81 1.86
CA GLU A 44 9.40 -9.28 0.68
C GLU A 44 8.90 -8.56 -0.58
N ILE A 45 9.79 -8.26 -1.53
CA ILE A 45 9.44 -7.75 -2.87
C ILE A 45 10.18 -8.59 -3.91
N THR A 46 9.47 -9.43 -4.66
CA THR A 46 10.06 -10.26 -5.73
C THR A 46 9.45 -9.97 -7.09
N ARG A 47 10.26 -10.04 -8.15
CA ARG A 47 9.78 -9.83 -9.53
C ARG A 47 8.94 -11.01 -10.00
N ASP A 48 7.80 -10.74 -10.65
CA ASP A 48 6.99 -11.76 -11.33
C ASP A 48 7.55 -11.99 -12.74
N ASP A 49 8.47 -12.95 -12.86
CA ASP A 49 9.12 -13.29 -14.13
C ASP A 49 8.18 -13.94 -15.17
N SER A 50 6.94 -14.28 -14.79
CA SER A 50 5.94 -14.78 -15.73
C SER A 50 5.32 -13.66 -16.58
N ARG A 51 5.50 -12.40 -16.17
CA ARG A 51 4.93 -11.22 -16.83
C ARG A 51 6.01 -10.48 -17.64
N ARG A 52 5.63 -10.01 -18.83
CA ARG A 52 6.53 -9.18 -19.67
C ARG A 52 6.76 -7.80 -19.04
N ASP A 53 5.71 -7.21 -18.49
CA ASP A 53 5.77 -5.92 -17.79
C ASP A 53 6.30 -6.11 -16.37
N GLU A 54 6.79 -5.03 -15.76
CA GLU A 54 7.35 -5.04 -14.41
C GLU A 54 6.24 -5.16 -13.35
N TRP A 55 5.88 -6.41 -13.08
CA TRP A 55 5.02 -6.81 -11.97
C TRP A 55 5.85 -7.43 -10.86
N TRP A 56 5.39 -7.26 -9.63
CA TRP A 56 6.08 -7.67 -8.43
C TRP A 56 5.11 -8.38 -7.49
N HIS A 57 5.53 -9.49 -6.91
CA HIS A 57 4.87 -10.08 -5.75
C HIS A 57 5.37 -9.36 -4.50
N VAL A 58 4.50 -8.56 -3.90
CA VAL A 58 4.78 -7.82 -2.68
C VAL A 58 4.10 -8.53 -1.52
N SER A 59 4.91 -9.05 -0.60
CA SER A 59 4.44 -9.74 0.60
C SER A 59 4.29 -8.75 1.75
N PHE A 60 3.10 -8.69 2.34
CA PHE A 60 2.79 -7.82 3.46
C PHE A 60 2.41 -8.63 4.71
N GLN A 61 2.92 -8.20 5.87
CA GLN A 61 2.36 -8.55 7.16
C GLN A 61 1.40 -7.45 7.60
N LEU A 62 0.10 -7.68 7.48
CA LEU A 62 -0.93 -6.76 7.95
C LEU A 62 -0.90 -6.70 9.48
N LEU A 63 -0.86 -5.49 10.04
CA LEU A 63 -0.83 -5.21 11.47
C LEU A 63 -2.26 -5.06 12.04
N THR A 64 -3.12 -6.04 11.71
CA THR A 64 -4.51 -6.13 12.16
C THR A 64 -4.66 -7.13 13.31
N ILE A 65 -5.86 -7.26 13.87
CA ILE A 65 -6.19 -8.28 14.87
C ILE A 65 -7.22 -9.26 14.27
N PRO A 66 -6.87 -10.54 14.06
CA PRO A 66 -5.53 -11.11 14.18
C PRO A 66 -4.60 -10.64 13.04
N PRO A 67 -3.27 -10.67 13.22
CA PRO A 67 -2.33 -10.38 12.14
C PRO A 67 -2.53 -11.34 10.96
N ARG A 68 -2.36 -10.85 9.74
CA ARG A 68 -2.51 -11.65 8.51
C ARG A 68 -1.38 -11.38 7.54
N GLN A 69 -0.88 -12.43 6.88
CA GLN A 69 0.05 -12.30 5.77
C GLN A 69 -0.72 -12.33 4.45
N VAL A 70 -0.39 -11.42 3.54
CA VAL A 70 -0.97 -11.35 2.19
C VAL A 70 0.11 -11.11 1.17
N ILE A 71 -0.09 -11.59 -0.06
CA ILE A 71 0.80 -11.34 -1.20
C ILE A 71 -0.03 -10.71 -2.30
N TRP A 72 0.37 -9.52 -2.75
CA TRP A 72 -0.31 -8.82 -3.85
C TRP A 72 0.64 -8.70 -5.05
N THR A 73 0.11 -8.94 -6.26
CA THR A 73 0.83 -8.68 -7.50
C THR A 73 0.59 -7.23 -7.91
N LEU A 74 1.63 -6.40 -7.78
CA LEU A 74 1.55 -4.94 -7.94
C LEU A 74 2.64 -4.44 -8.89
N ARG A 75 2.41 -3.27 -9.47
CA ARG A 75 3.45 -2.49 -10.14
C ARG A 75 4.15 -1.57 -9.15
N GLU A 76 5.38 -1.18 -9.43
CA GLU A 76 6.12 -0.24 -8.57
C GLU A 76 5.38 1.06 -8.25
N PRO A 77 4.72 1.73 -9.23
CA PRO A 77 3.90 2.91 -8.92
C PRO A 77 2.78 2.65 -7.90
N GLN A 78 2.28 1.41 -7.79
CA GLN A 78 1.18 1.03 -6.90
C GLN A 78 1.66 0.84 -5.47
N PHE A 79 2.77 0.12 -5.26
CA PHE A 79 3.28 -0.14 -3.91
C PHE A 79 4.14 1.00 -3.36
N SER A 80 4.64 1.90 -4.22
CA SER A 80 5.40 3.11 -3.84
C SER A 80 4.52 4.37 -3.69
N GLY A 81 3.19 4.23 -3.86
CA GLY A 81 2.23 5.32 -3.65
C GLY A 81 2.33 6.45 -4.64
N GLN A 82 2.51 6.10 -5.91
CA GLN A 82 2.51 7.04 -7.05
C GLN A 82 1.17 7.03 -7.78
N GLU A 83 0.35 5.97 -7.63
CA GLU A 83 -1.00 5.90 -8.20
C GLU A 83 -2.01 5.27 -7.24
N ILE A 84 -3.27 5.70 -7.37
CA ILE A 84 -4.43 4.95 -6.84
C ILE A 84 -4.75 3.85 -7.84
N PHE A 85 -4.97 2.64 -7.36
CA PHE A 85 -5.24 1.48 -8.20
C PHE A 85 -6.47 0.72 -7.71
N THR A 86 -6.98 -0.19 -8.56
CA THR A 86 -8.15 -1.01 -8.24
C THR A 86 -7.73 -2.48 -8.16
N MET A 87 -8.13 -3.16 -7.09
CA MET A 87 -7.95 -4.61 -6.95
C MET A 87 -9.27 -5.24 -6.50
N GLY A 88 -9.79 -6.21 -7.25
CA GLY A 88 -11.08 -6.82 -6.95
C GLY A 88 -12.26 -5.82 -6.92
N GLY A 89 -12.23 -4.78 -7.75
CA GLY A 89 -13.27 -3.74 -7.82
C GLY A 89 -13.12 -2.60 -6.82
N GLU A 90 -12.27 -2.75 -5.80
CA GLU A 90 -12.08 -1.76 -4.74
C GLU A 90 -10.82 -0.92 -4.97
N LYS A 91 -10.93 0.41 -4.78
CA LYS A 91 -9.81 1.34 -4.87
C LYS A 91 -8.87 1.19 -3.68
N ARG A 92 -7.57 1.33 -3.92
CA ARG A 92 -6.51 1.26 -2.91
C ARG A 92 -5.41 2.26 -3.19
N PHE A 93 -4.74 2.66 -2.12
CA PHE A 93 -3.50 3.43 -2.16
C PHE A 93 -2.56 2.92 -1.07
N ILE A 94 -1.27 2.82 -1.38
CA ILE A 94 -0.23 2.33 -0.46
C ILE A 94 0.86 3.40 -0.40
N LYS A 95 1.31 3.79 0.79
CA LYS A 95 2.47 4.68 0.92
C LYS A 95 3.32 4.29 2.12
N ALA A 96 4.63 4.18 1.91
CA ALA A 96 5.60 3.95 2.97
C ALA A 96 5.73 5.18 3.88
N ILE A 97 5.75 4.93 5.19
CA ILE A 97 5.89 5.97 6.20
C ILE A 97 7.37 6.19 6.51
N SER A 98 7.78 7.44 6.74
CA SER A 98 9.15 7.75 7.18
C SER A 98 9.20 7.83 8.70
N TRP A 99 9.19 6.67 9.36
CA TRP A 99 9.18 6.58 10.83
C TRP A 99 10.58 6.62 11.47
N ARG A 100 11.62 7.01 10.73
CA ARG A 100 13.00 7.14 11.22
C ARG A 100 13.65 8.41 10.72
#